data_AF-A0ABD5DHX6-F1
#
_entry.id   AF-A0ABD5DHX6-F1
#
_cell.length_a   1.000
_cell.length_b   1.000
_cell.length_c   1.000
_cell.angle_alpha   90.00
_cell.angle_beta   90.00
_cell.angle_gamma   90.00
#
_symmetry.space_group_name_H-M   'P 1'
#
loop_
_entity.id
_entity.type
_entity.pdbx_description
1 polymer ?
#
loop_
_entity_poly.entity_id
_entity_poly.type
_entity_poly.pdbx_seq_one_letter_code
_entity_poly.pdbx_strand_id
1 'polypeptide(L)'
;AFLQQILLRPAEYDVIACMNLNGDDISDALAAQGGGIGIAPGANIGDGCALFEATHGTAPQYAGQDKVNPGSIILSAEMMLRHMQWF
;
A
#
# COMPACT_ATOMS: atom_id res chain seq x y z
N ALA A 1 -9.65 4.43 18.79
CA ALA A 1 -8.79 3.54 19.61
C ALA A 1 -7.73 2.83 18.77
N PHE A 2 -8.10 2.20 17.65
CA PHE A 2 -7.16 1.45 16.81
C PHE A 2 -5.93 2.24 16.31
N LEU A 3 -6.10 3.51 15.89
CA LEU A 3 -4.97 4.36 15.48
C LEU A 3 -3.89 4.56 16.57
N GLN A 4 -4.26 4.48 17.85
CA GLN A 4 -3.27 4.51 18.94
C GLN A 4 -2.55 3.16 19.08
N GLN A 5 -3.24 2.06 18.78
CA GLN A 5 -2.69 0.71 18.89
C GLN A 5 -1.65 0.42 17.80
N ILE A 6 -1.87 0.88 16.56
CA ILE A 6 -0.87 0.70 15.49
C ILE A 6 0.45 1.41 15.78
N LEU A 7 0.43 2.48 16.60
CA LEU A 7 1.64 3.17 17.06
C LEU A 7 2.32 2.44 18.23
N LEU A 8 1.53 2.01 19.20
CA LEU A 8 2.04 1.50 20.49
C LEU A 8 2.33 0.00 20.48
N ARG A 9 1.56 -0.76 19.70
CA ARG A 9 1.52 -2.23 19.70
C ARG A 9 1.29 -2.80 18.29
N PRO A 10 2.03 -2.36 17.24
CA PRO A 10 1.81 -2.84 15.87
C PRO A 10 1.98 -4.36 15.74
N ALA A 11 2.88 -4.96 16.52
CA ALA A 11 3.17 -6.40 16.48
C ALA A 11 2.03 -7.31 17.00
N GLU A 12 0.98 -6.74 17.61
CA GLU A 12 -0.19 -7.52 18.05
C GLU A 12 -1.19 -7.79 16.91
N TYR A 13 -0.97 -7.22 15.72
CA TYR A 13 -1.90 -7.28 14.59
C TYR A 13 -1.23 -7.89 13.36
N ASP A 14 -1.96 -8.77 12.66
CA ASP A 14 -1.48 -9.47 11.46
C ASP A 14 -2.32 -9.08 10.24
N VAL A 15 -3.66 -9.25 10.32
CA VAL A 15 -4.61 -8.86 9.26
C VAL A 15 -5.66 -7.91 9.81
N ILE A 16 -5.89 -6.81 9.09
CA ILE A 16 -6.89 -5.79 9.44
C ILE A 16 -7.92 -5.72 8.31
N ALA A 17 -9.18 -6.01 8.63
CA ALA A 17 -10.32 -5.77 7.75
C ALA A 17 -11.14 -4.60 8.29
N CYS A 18 -11.45 -3.63 7.44
CA CYS A 18 -12.15 -2.41 7.85
C CYS A 18 -13.01 -1.84 6.70
N MET A 19 -13.85 -0.86 7.05
CA MET A 19 -14.65 -0.13 6.07
C MET A 19 -13.77 0.77 5.21
N ASN A 20 -14.21 1.09 3.98
CA ASN A 20 -13.45 1.82 2.97
C ASN A 20 -12.68 3.03 3.52
N LEU A 21 -13.37 4.01 4.12
CA LEU A 21 -12.74 5.22 4.66
C LEU A 21 -11.74 4.94 5.80
N ASN A 22 -12.06 4.00 6.68
CA ASN A 22 -11.11 3.62 7.74
C ASN A 22 -9.89 2.92 7.15
N GLY A 23 -10.05 2.20 6.04
CA GLY A 23 -8.96 1.57 5.30
C GLY A 23 -7.96 2.59 4.81
N ASP A 24 -8.45 3.64 4.14
CA ASP A 24 -7.66 4.77 3.65
C ASP A 24 -6.85 5.43 4.80
N ASP A 25 -7.53 5.84 5.87
CA ASP A 25 -6.89 6.48 7.03
C ASP A 25 -5.83 5.59 7.70
N ILE A 26 -6.14 4.29 7.86
CA ILE A 26 -5.25 3.34 8.54
C ILE A 26 -4.06 2.97 7.65
N SER A 27 -4.28 2.71 6.35
CA SER A 27 -3.22 2.29 5.44
C SER A 27 -2.17 3.38 5.26
N ASP A 28 -2.60 4.65 5.15
CA ASP A 28 -1.67 5.78 5.04
C ASP A 28 -0.90 6.01 6.34
N ALA A 29 -1.58 5.91 7.49
CA ALA A 29 -0.92 6.02 8.79
C ALA A 29 0.13 4.92 9.00
N LEU A 30 -0.12 3.69 8.55
CA LEU A 30 0.84 2.59 8.61
C LEU A 30 1.98 2.76 7.60
N ALA A 31 1.69 3.19 6.37
CA ALA A 31 2.70 3.45 5.36
C ALA A 31 3.70 4.53 5.82
N ALA A 32 3.20 5.60 6.46
CA ALA A 32 4.05 6.64 7.04
C ALA A 32 5.00 6.11 8.13
N GLN A 33 4.57 5.14 8.94
CA GLN A 33 5.40 4.49 9.96
C GLN A 33 6.45 3.54 9.36
N GLY A 34 6.11 2.86 8.25
CA GLY A 34 6.92 1.81 7.64
C GLY A 34 8.00 2.26 6.65
N GLY A 35 8.18 3.56 6.41
CA GLY A 35 9.15 4.10 5.45
C GLY A 35 8.56 4.98 4.34
N GLY A 36 7.27 5.29 4.45
CA GLY A 36 6.55 6.23 3.59
C GLY A 36 5.73 5.55 2.49
N ILE A 37 4.78 6.31 1.93
CA ILE A 37 3.85 5.83 0.89
C ILE A 37 4.56 5.41 -0.41
N GLY A 38 5.78 5.89 -0.66
CA GLY A 38 6.56 5.54 -1.86
C GLY A 38 6.97 4.06 -1.96
N ILE A 39 6.83 3.29 -0.88
CA ILE A 39 7.12 1.85 -0.86
C ILE A 39 5.91 0.99 -0.47
N ALA A 40 4.75 1.58 -0.21
CA ALA A 40 3.55 0.82 0.13
C ALA A 40 2.93 0.22 -1.15
N PRO A 41 2.75 -1.10 -1.27
CA PRO A 41 2.10 -1.70 -2.44
C PRO A 41 0.58 -1.78 -2.28
N GLY A 42 -0.14 -1.96 -3.39
CA GLY A 42 -1.60 -1.96 -3.44
C GLY A 42 -2.16 -2.90 -4.50
N ALA A 43 -3.29 -3.54 -4.14
CA ALA A 43 -4.05 -4.39 -5.04
C ALA A 43 -5.55 -4.24 -4.79
N ASN A 44 -6.31 -4.07 -5.87
CA ASN A 44 -7.76 -4.12 -5.88
C ASN A 44 -8.18 -5.45 -6.51
N ILE A 45 -8.90 -6.29 -5.77
CA ILE A 45 -9.24 -7.66 -6.17
C ILE A 45 -10.75 -7.79 -6.25
N GLY A 46 -11.25 -8.31 -7.38
CA GLY A 46 -12.64 -8.68 -7.58
C GLY A 46 -12.77 -10.02 -8.31
N ASP A 47 -13.99 -10.52 -8.45
CA ASP A 47 -14.24 -11.87 -8.99
C ASP A 47 -13.81 -12.03 -10.46
N GLY A 48 -13.84 -10.95 -11.25
CA GLY A 48 -13.53 -10.98 -12.68
C GLY A 48 -12.22 -10.29 -13.07
N CYS A 49 -11.59 -9.54 -12.16
CA CYS A 49 -10.35 -8.84 -12.43
C CYS A 49 -9.59 -8.52 -11.13
N ALA A 50 -8.27 -8.38 -11.25
CA ALA A 50 -7.42 -7.82 -10.23
C ALA A 50 -6.58 -6.69 -10.83
N LEU A 51 -6.49 -5.57 -10.14
CA LEU A 51 -5.70 -4.39 -10.51
C LEU A 51 -4.63 -4.17 -9.46
N PHE A 52 -3.37 -4.12 -9.89
CA PHE A 52 -2.21 -3.87 -9.04
C PHE A 52 -1.64 -2.50 -9.39
N GLU A 53 -1.55 -1.61 -8.41
CA GLU A 53 -1.17 -0.21 -8.63
C GLU A 53 -0.28 0.31 -7.51
N ALA A 54 0.46 1.39 -7.78
CA ALA A 54 1.13 2.12 -6.72
C ALA A 54 0.07 2.78 -5.83
N THR A 55 0.26 2.76 -4.50
CA THR A 55 -0.69 3.38 -3.57
C THR A 55 -0.51 4.89 -3.48
N HIS A 56 0.67 5.40 -3.83
CA HIS A 56 0.92 6.84 -3.83
C HIS A 56 0.26 7.52 -5.03
N GLY A 57 -0.14 8.78 -4.82
CA GLY A 57 -0.63 9.64 -5.90
C GLY A 57 0.45 10.04 -6.92
N THR A 58 0.06 10.89 -7.87
CA THR A 58 0.87 11.26 -9.04
C THR A 58 2.07 12.16 -8.74
N ALA A 59 2.09 12.82 -7.57
CA ALA A 59 3.10 13.78 -7.13
C ALA A 59 3.62 14.72 -8.26
N PRO A 60 2.74 15.58 -8.84
CA PRO A 60 3.00 16.29 -10.10
C PRO A 60 4.28 17.13 -10.11
N GLN A 61 4.66 17.68 -8.95
CA GLN A 61 5.88 18.46 -8.77
C GLN A 61 7.19 17.70 -9.03
N TYR A 62 7.14 16.37 -9.16
CA TYR A 62 8.30 15.52 -9.46
C TYR A 62 8.22 14.84 -10.83
N ALA A 63 7.15 15.08 -11.60
CA ALA A 63 6.97 14.48 -12.91
C ALA A 63 8.12 14.84 -13.86
N GLY A 64 8.68 13.84 -14.54
CA GLY A 64 9.78 14.00 -15.50
C GLY A 64 11.14 14.37 -14.91
N GLN A 65 11.30 14.33 -13.58
CA GLN A 65 12.55 14.74 -12.92
C GLN A 65 13.48 13.58 -12.54
N ASP A 66 13.03 12.34 -12.69
CA ASP A 66 13.79 11.14 -12.28
C ASP A 66 14.23 11.19 -10.80
N LYS A 67 13.29 11.54 -9.91
CA LYS A 67 13.54 11.73 -8.46
C LYS A 67 12.70 10.83 -7.55
N VAL A 68 11.68 10.17 -8.09
CA VAL A 68 10.69 9.44 -7.28
C VAL A 68 11.12 7.99 -7.07
N ASN A 69 10.68 7.41 -5.96
CA ASN A 69 10.94 6.01 -5.64
C ASN A 69 9.92 5.10 -6.35
N PRO A 70 10.33 4.17 -7.23
CA PRO A 70 9.43 3.24 -7.90
C PRO A 70 9.09 2.00 -7.05
N GLY A 71 9.48 1.95 -5.78
CA GLY A 71 9.32 0.78 -4.91
C GLY A 71 7.88 0.30 -4.80
N SER A 72 6.93 1.21 -4.59
CA SER A 72 5.50 0.91 -4.51
C SER A 72 5.01 0.14 -5.75
N ILE A 73 5.29 0.63 -6.97
CA ILE A 73 4.83 -0.04 -8.20
C ILE A 73 5.52 -1.38 -8.43
N ILE A 74 6.81 -1.51 -8.06
CA ILE A 74 7.55 -2.78 -8.18
C ILE A 74 6.97 -3.82 -7.23
N LEU A 75 6.68 -3.44 -5.98
CA LEU A 75 6.08 -4.33 -4.99
C LEU A 75 4.63 -4.69 -5.35
N SER A 76 3.86 -3.78 -5.94
CA SER A 76 2.54 -4.11 -6.50
C SER A 76 2.65 -5.10 -7.67
N ALA A 77 3.67 -4.98 -8.51
CA ALA A 77 3.94 -5.97 -9.56
C ALA A 77 4.38 -7.32 -8.97
N GLU A 78 5.10 -7.33 -7.85
CA GLU A 78 5.41 -8.56 -7.11
C GLU A 78 4.14 -9.26 -6.61
N MET A 79 3.21 -8.50 -6.02
CA MET A 79 1.89 -9.01 -5.64
C MET A 79 1.11 -9.56 -6.83
N MET A 80 1.22 -8.92 -8.00
CA MET A 80 0.60 -9.40 -9.24
C MET A 80 1.19 -10.76 -9.66
N LEU A 81 2.51 -10.89 -9.68
CA LEU A 81 3.19 -12.16 -9.99
C LEU A 81 2.79 -13.25 -8.99
N ARG A 82 2.65 -12.88 -7.70
CA ARG A 82 2.11 -13.77 -6.66
C ARG A 82 0.69 -14.22 -6.95
N HIS A 83 -0.18 -13.30 -7.36
CA HIS A 83 -1.56 -13.61 -7.71
C HIS A 83 -1.64 -14.52 -8.95
N MET A 84 -0.75 -14.34 -9.93
CA MET A 84 -0.68 -15.14 -11.16
C MET A 84 -0.04 -16.51 -11.00
N GLN A 85 0.44 -16.87 -9.79
CA GLN A 85 1.14 -18.14 -9.52
C GLN A 85 2.41 -18.30 -10.37
N TRP A 86 3.17 -17.21 -10.58
CA TRP A 86 4.42 -17.19 -11.36
C TRP A 86 5.68 -17.26 -10.46
N PHE A 87 5.74 -18.26 -9.58
CA PHE A 87 6.86 -18.53 -8.65
C PHE A 87 6.88 -20.02 -8.28
#